data_AF-A0A517XX78-F1
#
_entry.id   AF-A0A517XX78-F1
#
_cell.length_a   1.000
_cell.length_b   1.000
_cell.length_c   1.000
_cell.angle_alpha   90.00
_cell.angle_beta   90.00
_cell.angle_gamma   90.00
#
_symmetry.space_group_name_H-M   'P 1'
#
loop_
_entity.id
_entity.type
_entity.pdbx_description
1 polymer ?
#
loop_
_entity_poly.entity_id
_entity_poly.type
_entity_poly.pdbx_seq_one_letter_code
_entity_poly.pdbx_strand_id
1 'polypeptide(L)' 'MLPLDMLRAGEWAEVEDVSGQPAWVGRLAELGIRQGCRVQVVQPGSPCLLNVAGCRLCLRPGECSQILVRPVDDTPAVV' A
#
# COMPACT_ATOMS: atom_id res chain seq x y z
N MET A 1 -12.99 0.65 4.78
CA MET A 1 -11.78 1.22 4.17
C MET A 1 -11.15 2.20 5.14
N LEU A 2 -9.82 2.28 5.16
CA LEU A 2 -9.05 3.23 5.95
C LEU A 2 -7.84 3.72 5.13
N PRO A 3 -7.23 4.86 5.47
CA PRO A 3 -5.98 5.28 4.86
C PRO A 3 -4.84 4.30 5.18
N LEU A 4 -3.94 4.07 4.22
CA LEU A 4 -2.85 3.12 4.35
C LEU A 4 -1.91 3.42 5.53
N ASP A 5 -1.80 4.67 5.95
CA ASP A 5 -0.97 5.08 7.10
C ASP A 5 -1.52 4.65 8.47
N MET A 6 -2.76 4.15 8.56
CA MET A 6 -3.30 3.58 9.79
C MET A 6 -2.89 2.11 10.00
N LEU A 7 -2.32 1.47 8.98
CA LEU A 7 -1.81 0.10 9.09
C LEU A 7 -0.50 0.05 9.89
N ARG A 8 -0.29 -1.07 10.56
CA ARG A 8 0.90 -1.38 11.36
C ARG A 8 1.87 -2.26 10.58
N ALA A 9 3.12 -2.30 11.03
CA ALA A 9 4.13 -3.21 10.49
C ALA A 9 3.61 -4.66 10.53
N GLY A 10 3.76 -5.36 9.41
CA GLY A 10 3.31 -6.73 9.20
C GLY A 10 1.88 -6.86 8.66
N GLU A 11 1.04 -5.84 8.78
CA GLU A 11 -0.35 -5.91 8.32
C GLU A 11 -0.45 -5.90 6.79
N TRP A 12 -1.41 -6.67 6.29
CA TRP A 12 -1.76 -6.75 4.88
C TRP A 12 -3.09 -6.05 4.61
N ALA A 13 -3.19 -5.46 3.43
CA ALA A 13 -4.42 -4.85 2.98
C ALA A 13 -4.57 -4.94 1.46
N GLU A 14 -5.81 -4.89 1.00
CA GLU A 14 -6.16 -4.74 -0.41
C GLU A 14 -6.40 -3.26 -0.70
N VAL A 15 -5.83 -2.76 -1.79
CA VAL A 15 -6.03 -1.38 -2.24
C VAL A 15 -7.44 -1.23 -2.79
N GLU A 16 -8.21 -0.31 -2.21
CA GLU A 16 -9.58 0.00 -2.64
C GLU A 16 -9.59 1.23 -3.57
N ASP A 17 -8.76 2.24 -3.28
CA ASP A 17 -8.66 3.45 -4.10
C ASP A 17 -7.29 4.12 -3.98
N VAL A 18 -6.87 4.81 -5.05
CA VAL A 18 -5.65 5.62 -5.11
C VAL A 18 -6.01 6.97 -5.72
N SER A 19 -5.98 8.01 -4.90
CA SER A 19 -6.41 9.36 -5.28
C SER A 19 -5.25 10.34 -5.33
N GLY A 20 -5.26 11.32 -6.23
CA GLY A 20 -4.19 12.33 -6.29
C GLY A 20 -3.90 12.82 -7.71
N GLN A 21 -2.69 13.32 -7.92
CA GLN A 21 -2.27 13.80 -9.24
C GLN A 21 -2.21 12.63 -10.24
N PRO A 22 -2.77 12.74 -11.46
CA PRO A 22 -2.86 11.63 -12.41
C PRO A 22 -1.51 10.96 -12.72
N ALA A 23 -0.44 11.74 -12.86
CA ALA A 23 0.90 11.20 -13.10
C ALA A 23 1.40 10.34 -11.93
N TRP A 24 1.08 10.72 -10.70
CA TRP A 24 1.43 9.98 -9.50
C TRP A 24 0.61 8.70 -9.36
N VAL A 25 -0.71 8.77 -9.56
CA VAL A 25 -1.60 7.60 -9.56
C VAL A 25 -1.18 6.60 -10.65
N GLY A 26 -0.91 7.08 -11.86
CA GLY A 26 -0.41 6.25 -12.97
C GLY A 26 0.90 5.56 -12.62
N ARG A 27 1.86 6.30 -12.03
CA ARG A 27 3.14 5.73 -11.60
C ARG A 27 2.97 4.66 -10.51
N LEU A 28 2.09 4.88 -9.54
CA LEU A 28 1.80 3.88 -8.51
C LEU A 28 1.19 2.61 -9.12
N ALA A 29 0.27 2.76 -10.08
CA ALA A 29 -0.32 1.63 -10.77
C ALA A 29 0.72 0.81 -11.57
N GLU A 30 1.65 1.47 -12.25
CA GLU A 30 2.80 0.82 -12.91
C GLU A 30 3.67 0.02 -11.93
N LEU A 31 3.80 0.52 -10.69
CA LEU A 31 4.56 -0.13 -9.62
C LEU A 31 3.77 -1.20 -8.85
N GLY A 32 2.49 -1.42 -9.20
CA GLY A 32 1.63 -2.44 -8.60
C GLY A 32 0.73 -1.96 -7.47
N ILE A 33 0.71 -0.66 -7.17
CA ILE A 33 -0.23 -0.04 -6.23
C ILE A 33 -1.42 0.51 -7.02
N ARG A 34 -2.44 -0.35 -7.18
CA ARG A 34 -3.71 -0.05 -7.86
C ARG A 34 -4.84 -0.82 -7.20
N GLN A 35 -6.08 -0.42 -7.46
CA GLN A 35 -7.27 -1.10 -6.92
C GLN A 35 -7.22 -2.63 -7.14
N GLY A 36 -7.54 -3.39 -6.09
CA GLY A 36 -7.54 -4.84 -6.03
C GLY A 36 -6.16 -5.48 -5.76
N CYS A 37 -5.08 -4.69 -5.73
CA CYS A 37 -3.76 -5.22 -5.40
C CYS A 37 -3.55 -5.34 -3.89
N ARG A 38 -2.81 -6.37 -3.48
CA ARG A 38 -2.40 -6.57 -2.08
C ARG A 38 -1.08 -5.87 -1.80
N VAL A 39 -1.01 -5.26 -0.64
CA VAL A 39 0.18 -4.62 -0.10
C VAL A 39 0.39 -5.05 1.34
N GLN A 40 1.64 -5.17 1.76
CA GLN A 40 2.03 -5.37 3.15
C GLN A 40 2.80 -4.16 3.64
N VAL A 41 2.47 -3.66 4.82
CA VAL A 41 3.30 -2.64 5.47
C VAL A 41 4.51 -3.31 6.09
N VAL A 42 5.70 -2.99 5.57
CA VAL A 42 6.97 -3.44 6.14
C VAL A 42 7.43 -2.49 7.25
N GLN A 43 7.30 -1.19 7.01
CA GLN A 43 7.62 -0.14 7.99
C GLN A 43 6.59 0.99 7.86
N PRO A 44 5.80 1.29 8.89
CA PRO A 44 4.90 2.45 8.88
C PRO A 44 5.68 3.76 9.10
N GLY A 45 5.04 4.89 8.81
CA GLY A 45 5.58 6.23 9.11
C GLY A 45 6.27 6.90 7.93
N SER A 46 7.38 7.59 8.18
CA SER A 46 8.11 8.37 7.16
C SER A 46 9.60 8.03 7.16
N PRO A 47 10.10 7.29 6.14
CA PRO A 47 9.35 6.76 4.99
C PRO A 47 8.45 5.57 5.37
N CYS A 48 7.37 5.40 4.61
CA CYS A 48 6.54 4.20 4.70
C CYS A 48 7.07 3.17 3.69
N LEU A 49 7.43 1.99 4.17
CA LEU A 49 7.93 0.89 3.34
C LEU A 49 6.85 -0.14 3.13
N LEU A 50 6.55 -0.43 1.87
CA LEU A 50 5.57 -1.42 1.45
C LEU A 50 6.26 -2.59 0.75
N ASN A 51 5.73 -3.79 0.94
CA ASN A 51 5.97 -4.93 0.07
C ASN A 51 4.76 -5.09 -0.85
N VAL A 52 5.01 -5.02 -2.15
CA VAL A 52 4.01 -5.09 -3.22
C VAL A 52 4.48 -6.13 -4.22
N ALA A 53 3.82 -7.29 -4.25
CA ALA A 53 4.18 -8.42 -5.11
C ALA A 53 5.68 -8.82 -5.03
N GLY A 54 6.29 -8.76 -3.84
CA GLY A 54 7.71 -9.07 -3.62
C GLY A 54 8.68 -7.91 -3.86
N CYS A 55 8.19 -6.77 -4.36
CA CYS A 55 8.97 -5.56 -4.53
C CYS A 55 8.80 -4.63 -3.33
N ARG A 56 9.91 -4.05 -2.84
CA ARG A 56 9.89 -3.05 -1.77
C ARG A 56 9.75 -1.64 -2.34
N LEU A 57 8.68 -0.95 -1.99
CA LEU A 57 8.40 0.42 -2.40
C LEU A 57 8.44 1.35 -1.19
N CYS A 58 9.18 2.45 -1.31
CA CYS A 58 9.21 3.52 -0.31
C CYS A 58 8.26 4.64 -0.72
N LEU A 59 7.28 4.95 0.11
CA LEU A 59 6.41 6.12 -0.04
C LEU A 59 6.93 7.28 0.80
N ARG A 60 6.80 8.48 0.24
CA ARG A 60 7.14 9.73 0.91
C ARG A 60 6.11 10.08 2.01
N PRO A 61 6.47 10.97 2.95
CA PRO A 61 5.52 11.50 3.90
C PRO A 61 4.25 12.04 3.21
N GLY A 62 3.07 11.67 3.72
CA GLY A 62 1.78 12.14 3.22
C GLY A 62 1.25 11.44 1.96
N GLU A 63 2.04 10.60 1.29
CA GLU A 63 1.56 9.81 0.14
C GLU A 63 0.64 8.65 0.56
N CYS A 64 0.82 8.13 1.77
CA CYS A 64 0.03 7.00 2.28
C CYS A 64 -1.44 7.36 2.55
N SER A 65 -1.73 8.60 2.94
CA SER A 65 -3.10 9.04 3.23
C SER A 65 -3.98 9.14 1.98
N GLN A 66 -3.35 9.15 0.80
CA GLN A 66 -4.00 9.18 -0.51
C GLN A 66 -4.40 7.79 -1.04
N ILE A 67 -4.00 6.74 -0.33
CA ILE A 67 -4.26 5.34 -0.67
C ILE A 67 -5.25 4.79 0.35
N LEU A 68 -6.46 4.46 -0.10
CA LEU A 68 -7.47 3.80 0.72
C LEU A 68 -7.35 2.29 0.56
N VAL A 69 -7.39 1.60 1.70
CA VAL A 69 -7.20 0.15 1.75
C VAL A 69 -8.24 -0.50 2.65
N ARG A 70 -8.44 -1.79 2.43
CA ARG A 70 -9.20 -2.67 3.32
C ARG A 70 -8.23 -3.68 3.93
N PRO A 71 -8.01 -3.68 5.26
CA PRO A 71 -7.21 -4.71 5.92
C PRO A 71 -7.72 -6.10 5.57
N VAL A 72 -6.79 -7.02 5.35
CA VAL A 72 -7.09 -8.43 5.10
C VAL A 72 -6.27 -9.30 6.03
N ASP A 73 -6.87 -10.39 6.47
CA ASP A 73 -6.18 -11.43 7.22
C ASP A 73 -5.30 -12.25 6.27
N ASP A 74 -4.22 -11.67 5.74
CA ASP A 74 -3.27 -12.40 4.90
C ASP A 74 -2.04 -12.75 5.73
N THR A 75 -2.07 -13.94 6.31
CA THR A 75 -0.83 -14.69 6.50
C THR A 75 -0.50 -15.24 5.12
N PRO A 76 0.70 -14.99 4.54
CA PRO A 76 1.03 -15.54 3.24
C PRO A 76 0.81 -17.05 3.29
N ALA A 77 -0.02 -17.57 2.38
CA ALA A 77 -0.16 -19.01 2.19
C ALA A 77 1.25 -19.56 1.96
N VAL A 78 1.74 -20.34 2.92
CA VAL A 78 2.99 -21.08 2.80
C VAL A 78 2.82 -21.97 1.57
N VAL A 79 3.51 -21.61 0.49
CA VAL A 79 3.74 -22.48 -0.68
C VAL A 79 4.94 -23.37 -0.41
#